data_AF-A0A835X0K8-F1
#
_entry.id   AF-A0A835X0K8-F1
#
_cell.length_a   1.000
_cell.length_b   1.000
_cell.length_c   1.000
_cell.angle_alpha   90.00
_cell.angle_beta   90.00
_cell.angle_gamma   90.00
#
_symmetry.space_group_name_H-M   'P 1'
#
loop_
_entity.id
_entity.type
_entity.pdbx_description
1 polymer ?
#
loop_
_entity_poly.entity_id
_entity_poly.type
_entity_poly.pdbx_seq_one_letter_code
_entity_poly.pdbx_strand_id
1 'polypeptide(L)'
;MGYIIHCKSCLNRKIVREQENTCDVCNAKVDVAGPLWIGLMFEKKFVELMLEDIENQTVDKNCEKIVSKCILESEKPGTYFTLDEIASKMKVSPLRLDKAISKLQSNGFIASPTSLNPTGFRTDARIDEILKVFSD
;
A
#
# COMPACT_ATOMS: atom_id res chain seq x y z
N MET A 1 -14.32 7.67 -9.39
CA MET A 1 -13.45 8.87 -9.29
C MET A 1 -13.47 9.38 -7.85
N GLY A 2 -12.38 9.98 -7.39
CA GLY A 2 -12.26 10.61 -6.08
C GLY A 2 -10.88 11.23 -5.87
N TYR A 3 -10.46 11.38 -4.62
CA TYR A 3 -9.21 12.04 -4.22
C TYR A 3 -8.40 11.16 -3.26
N ILE A 4 -7.10 11.41 -3.22
CA ILE A 4 -6.20 10.89 -2.19
C ILE A 4 -5.74 12.07 -1.34
N ILE A 5 -5.93 11.96 -0.03
CA ILE A 5 -5.44 12.89 0.97
C ILE A 5 -4.12 12.35 1.52
N HIS A 6 -3.10 13.20 1.58
CA HIS A 6 -1.81 12.83 2.15
C HIS A 6 -1.33 13.87 3.16
N CYS A 7 -1.12 13.46 4.40
CA CYS A 7 -0.53 14.28 5.43
C CYS A 7 0.99 14.06 5.49
N LYS A 8 1.77 15.01 4.97
CA LYS A 8 3.24 14.96 5.06
C LYS A 8 3.79 15.01 6.49
N SER A 9 3.02 15.52 7.45
CA SER A 9 3.46 15.63 8.84
C SER A 9 3.48 14.30 9.58
N CYS A 10 2.48 13.44 9.38
CA CYS A 10 2.38 12.15 10.06
C CYS A 10 2.44 10.94 9.14
N LEU A 11 2.46 11.14 7.82
CA LEU A 11 2.35 10.13 6.75
C LEU A 11 0.96 9.54 6.57
N ASN A 12 -0.08 10.05 7.24
CA ASN A 12 -1.44 9.52 7.04
C ASN A 12 -1.88 9.68 5.59
N ARG A 13 -2.52 8.65 5.04
CA ARG A 13 -3.08 8.65 3.68
C ARG A 13 -4.51 8.12 3.72
N LYS A 14 -5.39 8.73 2.93
CA LYS A 14 -6.81 8.35 2.88
C LYS A 14 -7.37 8.53 1.47
N ILE A 15 -8.20 7.60 1.04
CA ILE A 15 -8.97 7.68 -0.20
C ILE A 15 -10.35 8.23 0.15
N VAL A 16 -10.79 9.28 -0.55
CA VAL A 16 -12.04 9.98 -0.26
C VAL A 16 -12.80 10.36 -1.52
N ARG A 17 -14.13 10.52 -1.43
CA ARG A 17 -14.95 11.04 -2.53
C ARG A 17 -15.03 12.56 -2.55
N GLU A 18 -14.83 13.19 -1.40
CA GLU A 18 -14.88 14.63 -1.19
C GLU A 18 -13.56 15.11 -0.60
N GLN A 19 -13.14 16.34 -0.93
CA GLN A 19 -11.86 16.86 -0.47
C GLN A 19 -11.88 17.16 1.03
N GLU A 20 -10.80 16.82 1.72
CA GLU A 20 -10.56 17.15 3.13
C GLU A 20 -9.33 18.07 3.21
N ASN A 21 -9.33 19.04 4.14
CA ASN A 21 -8.25 20.03 4.27
C ASN A 21 -7.35 19.81 5.50
N THR A 22 -7.72 18.89 6.37
CA THR A 22 -7.03 18.61 7.64
C THR A 22 -6.88 17.11 7.87
N CYS A 23 -5.75 16.72 8.45
CA CYS A 23 -5.46 15.33 8.79
C CYS A 23 -6.29 14.90 10.00
N ASP A 24 -6.98 13.78 9.90
CA ASP A 24 -7.78 13.14 10.97
C ASP A 24 -6.93 12.49 12.09
N VAL A 25 -5.60 12.40 11.91
CA VAL A 25 -4.67 11.85 12.91
C VAL A 25 -3.96 12.94 13.70
N CYS A 26 -3.52 14.02 13.04
CA CYS A 26 -2.67 15.04 13.67
C CYS A 26 -3.12 16.49 13.46
N ASN A 27 -4.28 16.72 12.83
CA ASN A 27 -4.84 18.04 12.53
C ASN A 27 -3.97 18.96 11.65
N ALA A 28 -2.84 18.47 11.12
CA ALA A 28 -2.01 19.24 10.18
C ALA A 28 -2.72 19.42 8.83
N LYS A 29 -2.25 20.42 8.07
CA LYS A 29 -2.67 20.61 6.67
C LYS A 29 -2.29 19.37 5.83
N VAL A 30 -3.16 19.03 4.90
CA VAL A 30 -2.97 17.89 3.98
C VAL A 30 -2.81 18.36 2.54
N ASP A 31 -2.14 17.54 1.75
CA ASP A 31 -2.12 17.65 0.30
C ASP A 31 -3.26 16.81 -0.29
N VAL A 32 -3.91 17.32 -1.33
CA VAL A 32 -5.02 16.67 -2.02
C VAL A 32 -4.60 16.34 -3.44
N ALA A 33 -4.68 15.06 -3.83
CA ALA A 33 -4.45 14.60 -5.19
C ALA A 33 -5.76 14.14 -5.84
N GLY A 34 -6.10 14.67 -7.01
CA GLY A 34 -7.26 14.25 -7.80
C GLY A 34 -7.91 15.39 -8.60
N PRO A 35 -9.05 15.14 -9.27
CA PRO A 35 -9.79 13.86 -9.24
C PRO A 35 -9.06 12.74 -9.99
N LEU A 36 -9.09 11.53 -9.45
CA LEU A 36 -8.43 10.33 -10.01
C LEU A 36 -9.24 9.05 -9.77
N TRP A 37 -8.80 7.94 -10.35
CA TRP A 37 -9.41 6.63 -10.12
C TRP A 37 -9.10 6.12 -8.70
N ILE A 38 -10.14 5.79 -7.95
CA ILE A 38 -10.05 5.31 -6.55
C ILE A 38 -10.67 3.91 -6.36
N GLY A 39 -10.99 3.23 -7.46
CA GLY A 39 -11.49 1.86 -7.43
C GLY A 39 -10.34 0.85 -7.32
N LEU A 40 -10.67 -0.42 -7.46
CA LEU A 40 -9.68 -1.48 -7.57
C LEU A 40 -8.78 -1.24 -8.80
N MET A 41 -7.48 -1.45 -8.62
CA MET A 41 -6.50 -1.36 -9.71
C MET A 41 -6.38 -2.64 -10.52
N PHE A 42 -6.69 -3.77 -9.90
CA PHE A 42 -6.51 -5.10 -10.46
C PHE A 42 -7.85 -5.83 -10.42
N GLU A 43 -8.22 -6.45 -11.55
CA GLU A 43 -9.24 -7.48 -11.58
C GLU A 43 -8.52 -8.81 -11.33
N LYS A 44 -8.77 -9.41 -10.17
CA LYS A 44 -7.96 -10.52 -9.67
C LYS A 44 -7.95 -11.72 -10.62
N LYS A 45 -9.12 -12.07 -11.18
CA LYS A 45 -9.22 -13.27 -12.02
C LYS A 45 -8.44 -13.10 -13.32
N PHE A 46 -8.47 -11.90 -13.90
CA PHE A 46 -7.70 -11.55 -15.07
C PHE A 46 -6.19 -11.63 -14.81
N VAL A 47 -5.72 -11.12 -13.67
CA VAL A 47 -4.28 -11.19 -13.33
C VAL A 47 -3.84 -12.64 -13.05
N GLU A 48 -4.70 -13.48 -12.45
CA GLU A 48 -4.43 -14.92 -12.31
C GLU A 48 -4.31 -15.61 -13.68
N LEU A 49 -5.20 -15.31 -14.63
CA LEU A 49 -5.12 -15.83 -16.00
C LEU A 49 -3.86 -15.35 -16.72
N MET A 50 -3.42 -14.11 -16.47
CA MET A 50 -2.16 -13.61 -17.01
C MET A 50 -0.98 -14.42 -16.48
N LEU A 51 -0.97 -14.80 -15.20
CA LEU A 51 0.09 -15.60 -14.60
C LEU A 51 0.16 -17.00 -15.22
N GLU A 52 -0.99 -17.63 -15.45
CA GLU A 52 -1.10 -18.93 -16.10
C GLU A 52 -0.57 -18.91 -17.55
N ASP A 53 -0.75 -17.78 -18.26
CA ASP A 53 -0.34 -17.65 -19.66
C ASP A 53 1.14 -17.26 -19.85
N ILE A 54 1.89 -16.92 -18.78
CA ILE A 54 3.28 -16.44 -18.89
C ILE A 54 4.18 -17.42 -19.65
N GLU A 55 4.04 -18.72 -19.42
CA GLU A 55 4.86 -19.75 -20.06
C GLU A 55 4.63 -19.85 -21.58
N ASN A 56 3.47 -19.38 -22.06
CA ASN A 56 3.13 -19.36 -23.48
C ASN A 56 3.61 -18.08 -24.20
N GLN A 57 4.19 -17.12 -23.47
CA GLN A 57 4.54 -15.80 -23.97
C GLN A 57 6.05 -15.56 -23.90
N THR A 58 6.57 -14.70 -24.78
CA THR A 58 7.94 -14.19 -24.66
C THR A 58 7.92 -12.93 -23.79
N VAL A 59 8.33 -13.05 -22.52
CA VAL A 59 8.32 -11.95 -21.54
C VAL A 59 9.65 -11.80 -20.79
N ASP A 60 9.82 -10.67 -20.11
CA ASP A 60 10.95 -10.47 -19.20
C ASP A 60 10.89 -11.45 -18.02
N LYS A 61 12.05 -11.90 -17.54
CA LYS A 61 12.18 -12.83 -16.39
C LYS A 61 11.54 -12.33 -15.09
N ASN A 62 11.31 -11.02 -14.96
CA ASN A 62 10.65 -10.43 -13.80
C ASN A 62 9.13 -10.37 -13.94
N CYS A 63 8.57 -10.69 -15.11
CA CYS A 63 7.13 -10.63 -15.38
C CYS A 63 6.35 -11.46 -14.35
N GLU A 64 6.71 -12.73 -14.18
CA GLU A 64 6.08 -13.64 -13.22
C GLU A 64 6.10 -13.08 -11.79
N LYS A 65 7.24 -12.53 -11.37
CA LYS A 65 7.41 -11.92 -10.05
C LYS A 65 6.51 -10.69 -9.86
N ILE A 66 6.36 -9.85 -10.88
CA ILE A 66 5.51 -8.65 -10.83
C ILE A 66 4.03 -9.06 -10.82
N VAL A 67 3.62 -9.94 -11.74
CA VAL A 67 2.23 -10.43 -11.84
C VAL A 67 1.81 -11.14 -10.55
N SER A 68 2.67 -11.98 -9.98
CA SER A 68 2.42 -12.62 -8.68
C SER A 68 2.20 -11.60 -7.56
N LYS A 69 2.95 -10.50 -7.54
CA LYS A 69 2.70 -9.40 -6.58
C LYS A 69 1.37 -8.69 -6.86
N CYS A 70 1.01 -8.47 -8.12
CA CYS A 70 -0.27 -7.88 -8.51
C CYS A 70 -1.46 -8.71 -7.98
N ILE A 71 -1.36 -10.04 -8.00
CA ILE A 71 -2.38 -10.94 -7.40
C ILE A 71 -2.48 -10.71 -5.90
N LEU A 72 -1.34 -10.66 -5.18
CA LEU A 72 -1.35 -10.45 -3.72
C LEU A 72 -1.93 -9.09 -3.33
N GLU A 73 -1.65 -8.04 -4.10
CA GLU A 73 -2.17 -6.69 -3.86
C GLU A 73 -3.55 -6.44 -4.50
N SER A 74 -4.11 -7.42 -5.21
CA SER A 74 -5.49 -7.36 -5.70
C SER A 74 -6.44 -7.28 -4.51
N GLU A 75 -7.44 -6.42 -4.60
CA GLU A 75 -8.42 -6.15 -3.52
C GLU A 75 -7.85 -5.37 -2.32
N LYS A 76 -6.64 -4.80 -2.42
CA LYS A 76 -6.03 -4.00 -1.33
C LYS A 76 -6.25 -2.50 -1.57
N PRO A 77 -6.09 -1.66 -0.53
CA PRO A 77 -6.26 -0.21 -0.68
C PRO A 77 -5.42 0.37 -1.82
N GLY A 78 -5.93 1.44 -2.46
CA GLY A 78 -5.28 2.06 -3.63
C GLY A 78 -3.93 2.74 -3.34
N THR A 79 -3.59 2.93 -2.06
CA THR A 79 -2.33 3.55 -1.61
C THR A 79 -1.43 2.54 -0.91
N TYR A 80 -0.13 2.85 -0.84
CA TYR A 80 0.86 2.05 -0.12
C TYR A 80 1.72 2.94 0.79
N PHE A 81 2.40 2.30 1.73
CA PHE A 81 3.46 2.88 2.55
C PHE A 81 4.79 2.23 2.20
N THR A 82 5.90 2.91 2.44
CA THR A 82 7.24 2.32 2.32
C THR A 82 7.86 2.14 3.70
N LEU A 83 8.60 1.04 3.87
CA LEU A 83 9.32 0.80 5.12
C LEU A 83 10.33 1.90 5.46
N ASP A 84 10.93 2.52 4.44
CA ASP A 84 11.91 3.59 4.61
C ASP A 84 11.27 4.87 5.20
N GLU A 85 10.09 5.26 4.71
CA GLU A 85 9.34 6.39 5.28
C GLU A 85 8.91 6.12 6.73
N ILE A 86 8.42 4.91 7.02
CA ILE A 86 7.98 4.52 8.36
C ILE A 86 9.17 4.47 9.34
N ALA A 87 10.27 3.84 8.94
CA ALA A 87 11.48 3.74 9.74
C ALA A 87 12.08 5.13 10.04
N SER A 88 12.13 6.00 9.03
CA SER A 88 12.54 7.40 9.19
C SER A 88 11.65 8.15 10.17
N LYS A 89 10.32 7.97 10.07
CA LYS A 89 9.34 8.58 10.99
C LYS A 89 9.52 8.12 12.43
N MET A 90 9.84 6.84 12.64
CA MET A 90 10.08 6.22 13.95
C MET A 90 11.51 6.42 14.47
N LYS A 91 12.45 6.88 13.62
CA LYS A 91 13.89 6.95 13.92
C LYS A 91 14.50 5.60 14.30
N VAL A 92 14.09 4.53 13.62
CA VAL A 92 14.63 3.18 13.80
C VAL A 92 15.12 2.60 12.47
N SER A 93 15.78 1.44 12.51
CA SER A 93 16.09 0.67 11.30
C SER A 93 14.82 0.04 10.70
N PRO A 94 14.70 -0.02 9.37
CA PRO A 94 13.53 -0.61 8.72
C PRO A 94 13.40 -2.10 9.02
N LEU A 95 12.17 -2.55 9.24
CA LEU A 95 11.83 -3.96 9.28
C LEU A 95 12.04 -4.59 7.90
N ARG A 96 12.20 -5.91 7.84
CA ARG A 96 12.06 -6.62 6.57
C ARG A 96 10.59 -6.61 6.12
N LEU A 97 10.36 -6.54 4.81
CA LEU A 97 9.01 -6.43 4.22
C LEU A 97 8.10 -7.59 4.61
N ASP A 98 8.61 -8.82 4.56
CA ASP A 98 7.91 -10.02 5.00
C ASP A 98 7.49 -9.92 6.47
N LYS A 99 8.41 -9.51 7.35
CA LYS A 99 8.13 -9.34 8.79
C LYS A 99 7.08 -8.25 9.05
N ALA A 100 7.15 -7.12 8.34
CA ALA A 100 6.20 -6.03 8.48
C ALA A 100 4.77 -6.45 8.08
N ILE A 101 4.63 -7.16 6.95
CA ILE A 101 3.35 -7.69 6.48
C ILE A 101 2.80 -8.71 7.47
N SER A 102 3.61 -9.66 7.92
CA SER A 102 3.18 -10.68 8.89
C SER A 102 2.75 -10.07 10.22
N LYS A 103 3.42 -9.01 10.69
CA LYS A 103 3.04 -8.28 11.90
C LYS A 103 1.66 -7.62 11.76
N LEU A 104 1.40 -6.94 10.65
CA LEU A 104 0.10 -6.31 10.38
C LEU A 104 -1.01 -7.37 10.32
N GLN A 105 -0.79 -8.45 9.57
CA GLN A 105 -1.74 -9.57 9.46
C GLN A 105 -2.04 -10.24 10.81
N SER A 106 -1.01 -10.44 11.64
CA SER A 106 -1.18 -11.01 12.98
C SER A 106 -1.95 -10.09 13.94
N ASN A 107 -2.05 -8.80 13.63
CA ASN A 107 -2.85 -7.82 14.35
C ASN A 107 -4.24 -7.59 13.71
N GLY A 108 -4.64 -8.42 12.75
CA GLY A 108 -5.97 -8.39 12.14
C GLY A 108 -6.12 -7.43 10.96
N PHE A 109 -5.04 -6.79 10.50
CA PHE A 109 -5.07 -5.92 9.33
C PHE A 109 -4.88 -6.71 8.03
N ILE A 110 -5.48 -6.22 6.96
CA ILE A 110 -5.15 -6.68 5.61
C ILE A 110 -3.81 -6.06 5.24
N ALA A 111 -2.85 -6.87 4.81
CA ALA A 111 -1.57 -6.36 4.30
C ALA A 111 -1.00 -7.22 3.17
N SER A 112 -0.33 -6.58 2.22
CA SER A 112 0.35 -7.23 1.10
C SER A 112 1.58 -6.44 0.68
N PRO A 113 2.55 -7.04 -0.03
CA PRO A 113 3.54 -6.24 -0.77
C PRO A 113 2.83 -5.46 -1.90
N THR A 114 3.50 -4.49 -2.50
CA THR A 114 3.06 -3.86 -3.75
C THR A 114 4.00 -4.13 -4.92
N SER A 115 3.47 -4.18 -6.15
CA SER A 115 4.27 -4.19 -7.38
C SER A 115 4.95 -2.85 -7.66
N LEU A 116 4.48 -1.75 -7.06
CA LEU A 116 4.93 -0.38 -7.36
C LEU A 116 6.24 0.00 -6.67
N ASN A 117 6.59 -0.65 -5.57
CA ASN A 117 7.80 -0.31 -4.81
C ASN A 117 8.40 -1.55 -4.11
N PRO A 118 9.72 -1.77 -4.20
CA PRO A 118 10.39 -2.92 -3.57
C PRO A 118 10.24 -3.00 -2.04
N THR A 119 10.18 -1.86 -1.34
CA THR A 119 10.01 -1.77 0.13
C THR A 119 8.57 -1.38 0.50
N GLY A 120 7.67 -1.36 -0.48
CA GLY A 120 6.29 -0.92 -0.32
C GLY A 120 5.33 -2.03 0.10
N PHE A 121 4.37 -1.67 0.95
CA PHE A 121 3.26 -2.52 1.36
C PHE A 121 1.94 -1.75 1.35
N ARG A 122 0.85 -2.46 1.01
CA ARG A 122 -0.51 -1.94 1.15
C ARG A 122 -1.10 -2.48 2.44
N THR A 123 -1.91 -1.67 3.11
CA THR A 123 -2.69 -2.09 4.27
C THR A 123 -3.89 -1.19 4.48
N ASP A 124 -4.93 -1.72 5.12
CA ASP A 124 -6.08 -0.96 5.62
C ASP A 124 -5.82 -0.29 6.98
N ALA A 125 -4.70 -0.58 7.63
CA ALA A 125 -4.27 0.10 8.85
C ALA A 125 -3.97 1.58 8.61
N ARG A 126 -4.43 2.43 9.53
CA ARG A 126 -4.06 3.86 9.55
C ARG A 126 -2.64 4.02 10.10
N ILE A 127 -2.01 5.16 9.82
CA ILE A 127 -0.60 5.36 10.15
C ILE A 127 -0.27 5.23 11.63
N ASP A 128 -1.14 5.68 12.53
CA ASP A 128 -1.00 5.52 13.99
C ASP A 128 -1.06 4.05 14.42
N GLU A 129 -1.88 3.23 13.77
CA GLU A 129 -1.94 1.79 13.99
C GLU A 129 -0.68 1.08 13.48
N ILE A 130 -0.19 1.45 12.29
CA ILE A 130 1.06 0.93 11.73
C ILE A 130 2.22 1.21 12.70
N LEU A 131 2.36 2.46 13.16
CA LEU A 131 3.43 2.86 14.08
C LEU A 131 3.37 2.08 15.39
N LYS A 132 2.15 1.82 15.91
CA LYS A 132 1.96 1.01 17.12
C LYS A 132 2.42 -0.44 16.89
N VAL A 133 1.91 -1.11 15.85
CA VAL A 133 2.24 -2.51 15.52
C VAL A 133 3.74 -2.72 15.26
N PHE A 134 4.43 -1.69 14.73
CA PHE A 134 5.87 -1.79 14.45
C PHE A 134 6.75 -1.48 15.65
N SER A 135 6.22 -0.84 16.69
CA SER A 135 6.94 -0.52 17.93
C SER A 135 7.02 -1.71 18.90
N ASP A 136 6.05 -2.63 18.83
CA ASP A 136 6.00 -3.88 19.61
C ASP A 136 7.02 -4.92 19.10
#